data_AF-A0A9Q3JYV4-F1
#
_entry.id   AF-A0A9Q3JYV4-F1
#
_cell.length_a   1.000
_cell.length_b   1.000
_cell.length_c   1.000
_cell.angle_alpha   90.00
_cell.angle_beta   90.00
_cell.angle_gamma   90.00
#
_symmetry.space_group_name_H-M   'P 1'
#
loop_
_entity.id
_entity.type
_entity.pdbx_description
1 polymer ?
#
loop_
_entity_poly.entity_id
_entity_poly.type
_entity_poly.pdbx_seq_one_letter_code
_entity_poly.pdbx_strand_id
1 'polypeptide(L)'
;MEPDFKEGDQVLVSTLNFNNLKGPKKMKKNLTPPEIVEVEDSPGPVSKIIRARKIRLNGKDQRQYLVRFKSQTADKDKWLAEDAIPDGNLHLRIFRASGRTEQSHQ
;
A
#
# COMPACT_ATOMS: atom_id res chain seq x y z
N MET A 1 -37.73 -1.44 9.96
CA MET A 1 -37.78 -2.86 10.36
C MET A 1 -36.84 -2.98 11.53
N GLU A 2 -37.38 -2.96 12.75
CA GLU A 2 -36.58 -3.11 13.97
C GLU A 2 -36.24 -4.59 14.19
N PRO A 3 -35.03 -4.92 14.67
CA PRO A 3 -34.65 -6.30 14.93
C PRO A 3 -35.36 -6.85 16.18
N ASP A 4 -35.99 -8.02 16.05
CA ASP A 4 -36.64 -8.78 17.13
C ASP A 4 -35.63 -9.75 17.74
N PHE A 5 -35.02 -9.38 18.88
CA PHE A 5 -34.06 -10.22 19.58
C PHE A 5 -34.78 -11.10 20.61
N LYS A 6 -34.37 -12.38 20.71
CA LYS A 6 -34.93 -13.36 21.65
C LYS A 6 -33.88 -13.85 22.64
N GLU A 7 -34.32 -14.29 23.82
CA GLU A 7 -33.42 -14.84 24.84
C GLU A 7 -32.65 -16.04 24.27
N GLY A 8 -31.32 -15.95 24.30
CA GLY A 8 -30.40 -16.93 23.71
C GLY A 8 -29.73 -16.48 22.41
N ASP A 9 -30.15 -15.35 21.84
CA ASP A 9 -29.53 -14.80 20.63
C ASP A 9 -28.21 -14.09 20.97
N GLN A 10 -27.12 -14.51 20.32
CA GLN A 10 -25.79 -13.96 20.57
C GLN A 10 -25.52 -12.77 19.67
N VAL A 11 -25.53 -11.57 20.26
CA VAL A 11 -25.21 -10.32 19.58
C VAL A 11 -23.70 -10.01 19.65
N LEU A 12 -23.08 -9.72 18.49
CA LEU A 12 -21.68 -9.33 18.42
C LEU A 12 -21.52 -7.85 18.79
N VAL A 13 -21.23 -7.57 20.06
CA VAL A 13 -20.91 -6.23 20.53
C VAL A 13 -19.43 -5.93 20.28
N SER A 14 -19.11 -5.34 19.12
CA SER A 14 -17.73 -4.91 18.83
C SER A 14 -17.41 -3.61 19.58
N THR A 15 -16.98 -3.74 20.83
CA THR A 15 -16.21 -2.69 21.49
C THR A 15 -14.73 -2.98 21.22
N LEU A 16 -14.12 -2.19 20.34
CA LEU A 16 -12.68 -2.26 20.08
C LEU A 16 -11.93 -1.88 21.37
N ASN A 17 -11.33 -2.86 22.03
CA ASN A 17 -10.50 -2.68 23.21
C ASN A 17 -9.02 -2.86 22.84
N PHE A 18 -8.28 -1.77 22.69
CA PHE A 18 -6.84 -1.80 22.41
C PHE A 18 -6.02 -1.69 23.70
N ASN A 19 -6.03 -2.75 24.50
CA ASN A 19 -5.17 -2.84 25.69
C ASN A 19 -3.85 -3.57 25.38
N ASN A 20 -2.86 -2.76 25.01
CA ASN A 20 -1.45 -2.89 25.42
C ASN A 20 -0.65 -4.12 24.97
N LEU A 21 0.15 -3.91 23.91
CA LEU A 21 1.38 -4.61 23.56
C LEU A 21 2.30 -4.81 24.78
N LYS A 22 2.40 -6.03 25.33
CA LYS A 22 3.64 -6.55 25.96
C LYS A 22 3.52 -8.02 26.36
N GLY A 23 4.32 -8.87 25.71
CA GLY A 23 4.59 -10.23 26.17
C GLY A 23 5.60 -10.93 25.25
N PRO A 24 6.60 -11.66 25.77
CA PRO A 24 7.60 -12.30 24.93
C PRO A 24 7.00 -13.52 24.23
N LYS A 25 7.00 -13.48 22.89
CA LYS A 25 6.53 -14.56 22.01
C LYS A 25 7.40 -15.80 22.23
N LYS A 26 6.88 -16.82 22.93
CA LYS A 26 7.45 -18.16 22.93
C LYS A 26 7.01 -18.90 21.66
N MET A 27 7.99 -19.25 20.82
CA MET A 27 7.85 -20.06 19.61
C MET A 27 7.12 -21.38 19.91
N LYS A 28 6.05 -21.66 19.14
CA LYS A 28 5.56 -23.01 18.90
C LYS A 28 5.66 -23.28 17.40
N LYS A 29 6.45 -24.30 17.07
CA LYS A 29 6.74 -24.79 15.72
C LYS A 29 5.74 -25.90 15.43
N ASN A 30 4.68 -25.58 14.69
CA ASN A 30 3.73 -26.55 14.15
C ASN A 30 3.67 -26.37 12.63
N LEU A 31 3.82 -27.48 11.93
CA LEU A 31 3.93 -27.61 10.48
C LEU A 31 2.58 -27.41 9.79
N THR A 32 2.51 -26.38 8.97
CA THR A 32 1.73 -26.31 7.73
C THR A 32 2.51 -25.39 6.81
N PRO A 33 2.68 -25.68 5.50
CA PRO A 33 3.17 -24.67 4.58
C PRO A 33 2.17 -23.51 4.64
N PRO A 34 2.55 -22.29 5.07
CA PRO A 34 1.66 -21.17 4.90
C PRO A 34 1.56 -20.96 3.38
N GLU A 35 0.35 -21.13 2.84
CA GLU A 35 0.00 -20.43 1.60
C GLU A 35 0.22 -18.95 1.92
N ILE A 36 1.30 -18.41 1.37
CA ILE A 36 1.76 -17.06 1.63
C ILE A 36 0.79 -16.17 0.87
N VAL A 37 -0.36 -15.88 1.45
CA VAL A 37 -1.16 -14.74 1.02
C VAL A 37 -0.33 -13.53 1.41
N GLU A 38 0.45 -13.02 0.44
CA GLU A 38 1.27 -11.83 0.58
C GLU A 38 0.34 -10.66 0.88
N VAL A 39 0.08 -10.43 2.17
CA VAL A 39 -0.48 -9.16 2.67
C VAL A 39 0.62 -8.12 2.57
N GLU A 40 1.02 -7.76 1.35
CA GLU A 40 1.84 -6.58 1.10
C GLU A 40 0.92 -5.35 1.03
N ASP A 41 0.32 -5.00 2.17
CA ASP A 41 -0.42 -3.75 2.33
C ASP A 41 0.55 -2.54 2.36
N SER A 42 1.84 -2.81 2.58
CA SER A 42 2.90 -1.80 2.55
C SER A 42 3.67 -1.88 1.23
N PRO A 43 3.72 -0.79 0.44
CA PRO A 43 4.58 -0.75 -0.74
C PRO A 43 6.03 -0.97 -0.32
N GLY A 44 6.70 -1.94 -0.95
CA GLY A 44 8.12 -2.21 -0.71
C GLY A 44 9.03 -1.01 -1.00
N PRO A 45 10.35 -1.13 -0.75
CA PRO A 45 11.29 -0.05 -0.98
C PRO A 45 11.31 0.38 -2.45
N VAL A 46 11.19 1.69 -2.69
CA VAL A 46 11.18 2.25 -4.05
C VAL A 46 12.58 2.13 -4.68
N SER A 47 12.60 1.72 -5.95
CA SER A 47 13.80 1.71 -6.79
C SER A 47 13.86 2.99 -7.62
N LYS A 48 12.81 3.28 -8.39
CA LYS A 48 12.71 4.49 -9.20
C LYS A 48 11.27 4.81 -9.61
N ILE A 49 11.05 6.07 -9.99
CA ILE A 49 9.84 6.49 -10.70
C ILE A 49 10.14 6.45 -12.19
N ILE A 50 9.26 5.83 -12.96
CA ILE A 50 9.46 5.60 -14.40
C ILE A 50 8.62 6.55 -15.24
N ARG A 51 7.39 6.84 -14.79
CA ARG A 51 6.44 7.65 -15.57
C ARG A 51 5.56 8.49 -14.65
N ALA A 52 5.00 9.55 -15.19
CA ALA A 52 3.94 10.32 -14.57
C ALA A 52 2.71 10.36 -15.47
N ARG A 53 1.53 10.42 -14.87
CA ARG A 53 0.25 10.67 -15.57
C ARG A 53 -0.61 11.61 -14.74
N LYS A 54 -1.52 12.30 -15.40
CA LYS A 54 -2.58 13.10 -14.77
C LYS A 54 -3.91 12.36 -14.99
N ILE A 55 -4.63 12.13 -13.91
CA ILE A 55 -5.96 11.49 -13.94
C ILE A 55 -6.97 12.39 -13.23
N ARG A 56 -8.25 12.22 -13.52
CA ARG A 56 -9.33 12.91 -12.81
C ARG A 56 -10.11 11.91 -11.98
N LEU A 57 -10.02 12.04 -10.65
CA LEU A 57 -10.71 11.21 -9.66
C LEU A 57 -11.64 12.12 -8.84
N ASN A 58 -12.91 11.75 -8.72
CA ASN A 58 -13.93 12.51 -7.98
C ASN A 58 -13.97 14.00 -8.37
N GLY A 59 -13.84 14.30 -9.67
CA GLY A 59 -13.83 15.65 -10.20
C GLY A 59 -12.56 16.46 -9.92
N LYS A 60 -11.58 15.89 -9.21
CA LYS A 60 -10.28 16.52 -8.93
C LYS A 60 -9.20 15.92 -9.81
N ASP A 61 -8.35 16.80 -10.33
CA ASP A 61 -7.17 16.38 -11.07
C ASP A 61 -6.09 15.93 -10.10
N GLN A 62 -5.63 14.69 -10.25
CA GLN A 62 -4.59 14.08 -9.42
C GLN A 62 -3.44 13.59 -10.31
N ARG A 63 -2.20 13.83 -9.85
CA ARG A 63 -1.00 13.26 -10.47
C ARG A 63 -0.71 11.90 -9.86
N GLN A 64 -0.40 10.94 -10.72
CA GLN A 64 0.09 9.63 -10.33
C GLN A 64 1.44 9.35 -10.98
N TYR A 65 2.23 8.54 -10.30
CA TYR A 65 3.57 8.17 -10.70
C TYR A 65 3.68 6.65 -10.78
N LEU A 66 4.25 6.13 -11.86
CA LEU A 66 4.53 4.71 -12.00
C LEU A 66 5.81 4.40 -11.25
N VAL A 67 5.67 3.68 -10.15
CA VAL A 67 6.74 3.37 -9.21
C VAL A 67 7.21 1.94 -9.45
N ARG A 68 8.52 1.79 -9.63
CA ARG A 68 9.19 0.48 -9.60
C ARG A 68 9.81 0.24 -8.24
N PHE A 69 9.51 -0.91 -7.67
CA PHE A 69 10.04 -1.34 -6.38
C PHE A 69 11.37 -2.09 -6.55
N LYS A 70 12.22 -2.08 -5.51
CA LYS A 70 13.49 -2.80 -5.53
C LYS A 70 13.23 -4.30 -5.53
N SER A 71 14.04 -5.01 -6.32
CA SER A 71 13.99 -6.48 -6.45
C SER A 71 12.64 -7.02 -6.92
N GLN A 72 11.75 -6.17 -7.45
CA GLN A 72 10.50 -6.58 -8.05
C GLN A 72 10.54 -6.37 -9.57
N THR A 73 9.83 -7.24 -10.28
CA THR A 73 9.71 -7.24 -11.73
C THR A 73 8.69 -6.20 -12.20
N ALA A 74 8.69 -5.92 -13.51
CA ALA A 74 7.89 -4.85 -14.09
C ALA A 74 6.38 -5.00 -13.92
N ASP A 75 5.90 -6.24 -13.78
CA ASP A 75 4.50 -6.59 -13.50
C ASP A 75 4.02 -6.12 -12.12
N LYS A 76 4.95 -5.85 -11.19
CA LYS A 76 4.63 -5.35 -9.85
C LYS A 76 4.66 -3.83 -9.73
N ASP A 77 4.95 -3.11 -10.80
CA ASP A 77 4.92 -1.65 -10.80
C ASP A 77 3.52 -1.13 -10.50
N LYS A 78 3.45 -0.08 -9.68
CA LYS A 78 2.16 0.50 -9.25
C LYS A 78 2.10 1.99 -9.54
N TRP A 79 0.92 2.44 -9.96
CA TRP A 79 0.61 3.87 -10.06
C TRP A 79 0.22 4.40 -8.68
N LEU A 80 1.07 5.23 -8.10
CA LEU A 80 0.87 5.80 -6.77
C LEU A 80 0.70 7.32 -6.83
N ALA A 81 -0.10 7.84 -5.90
CA ALA A 81 -0.16 9.27 -5.62
C ALA A 81 1.14 9.75 -4.97
N GLU A 82 1.46 11.04 -5.07
CA GLU A 82 2.67 11.62 -4.46
C GLU A 82 2.82 11.25 -2.97
N ASP A 83 1.73 11.34 -2.20
CA ASP A 83 1.71 11.03 -0.76
C ASP A 83 1.84 9.54 -0.43
N ALA A 84 1.58 8.65 -1.40
CA ALA A 84 1.62 7.21 -1.21
C ALA A 84 3.00 6.59 -1.55
N ILE A 85 3.96 7.40 -1.99
CA ILE A 85 5.30 6.94 -2.38
C ILE A 85 6.24 7.03 -1.16
N PRO A 86 6.83 5.90 -0.71
CA PRO A 86 7.88 5.93 0.29
C PRO A 86 9.05 6.80 -0.16
N ASP A 87 9.48 7.74 0.69
CA ASP A 87 10.52 8.73 0.39
C ASP A 87 10.24 9.48 -0.94
N GLY A 88 8.98 9.78 -1.22
CA GLY A 88 8.50 10.33 -2.49
C GLY A 88 9.26 11.58 -2.94
N ASN A 89 9.57 12.50 -2.03
CA ASN A 89 10.28 13.75 -2.34
C ASN A 89 11.65 13.52 -3.00
N LEU A 90 12.43 12.54 -2.52
CA LEU A 90 13.74 12.22 -3.09
C LEU A 90 13.59 11.66 -4.51
N HIS A 91 12.74 10.65 -4.66
CA HIS A 91 12.52 9.95 -5.93
C HIS A 91 11.89 10.87 -6.97
N LEU A 92 10.94 11.71 -6.58
CA LEU A 92 10.30 12.71 -7.44
C LEU A 92 11.29 13.79 -7.88
N ARG A 93 12.17 14.24 -6.98
CA ARG A 93 13.22 15.20 -7.35
C ARG A 93 14.14 14.61 -8.42
N ILE A 94 14.59 13.36 -8.24
CA ILE A 94 15.44 12.65 -9.22
C ILE A 94 14.69 12.50 -10.54
N PHE A 95 13.44 12.03 -10.52
CA PHE A 95 12.62 11.86 -11.71
C PHE A 95 12.34 13.17 -12.47
N ARG A 96 12.04 14.26 -11.75
CA ARG A 96 11.87 15.60 -12.35
C ARG A 96 13.18 16.15 -12.90
N ALA A 97 14.33 15.75 -12.35
CA ALA A 97 15.64 16.08 -12.89
C ALA A 97 15.96 15.27 -14.16
N SER A 98 15.67 13.96 -14.17
CA SER A 98 15.93 13.08 -15.33
C SER A 98 14.95 13.31 -16.49
N GLY A 99 13.71 13.72 -16.22
CA GLY A 99 12.74 14.10 -17.25
C GLY A 99 13.16 15.34 -18.05
N ARG A 100 14.07 16.17 -17.52
CA ARG A 100 14.66 17.31 -18.25
C ARG A 100 15.67 16.87 -19.31
N THR A 101 16.19 15.65 -19.23
CA THR A 101 17.17 15.11 -20.19
C THR A 101 16.56 14.18 -21.25
N GLU A 102 15.36 13.63 -21.01
CA GLU A 102 14.74 12.62 -21.91
C GLU A 102 13.47 13.09 -22.64
N GLN A 103 13.20 14.40 -22.70
CA GLN A 103 12.14 14.99 -23.55
C GLN A 103 12.69 15.74 -24.77
N SER A 104 13.91 15.43 -25.21
CA SER A 104 14.53 16.03 -26.40
C SER A 104 15.04 14.96 -27.36
N HIS A 105 14.22 13.96 -27.70
CA HIS A 105 14.38 13.14 -28.91
C HIS A 105 13.05 12.43 -29.21
N GLN A 106 12.14 13.13 -29.89
CA GLN A 106 11.28 12.61 -30.96
C GLN A 106 10.54 13.76 -31.63
#